data_AF-A0A9R1B5Y1-F1
#
_entry.id   AF-A0A9R1B5Y1-F1
#
_cell.length_a   1.000
_cell.length_b   1.000
_cell.length_c   1.000
_cell.angle_alpha   90.00
_cell.angle_beta   90.00
_cell.angle_gamma   90.00
#
_symmetry.space_group_name_H-M   'P 1'
#
loop_
_entity.id
_entity.type
_entity.pdbx_description
1 polymer ?
#
loop_
_entity_poly.entity_id
_entity_poly.type
_entity_poly.pdbx_seq_one_letter_code
_entity_poly.pdbx_strand_id
1 'polypeptide(L)'
;MAVSKFPTLLNRSKVGLEPVHIAQRSVILGHSLEGRLRPRYYAMKFLKENGLLKRDSSYYTVFKESDMAFKKKFIHPHKEAAPHLEKDYDAACKGEVPTNFRFT
;
A
#
# COMPACT_ATOMS: atom_id res chain seq x y z
N MET A 1 34.30 -16.98 36.12
CA MET A 1 33.42 -16.87 34.94
C MET A 1 32.55 -15.63 35.11
N ALA A 2 32.88 -14.52 34.45
CA ALA A 2 32.04 -13.34 34.43
C ALA A 2 31.14 -13.40 33.20
N VAL A 3 29.83 -13.53 33.42
CA VAL A 3 28.82 -13.43 32.37
C VAL A 3 28.77 -11.97 31.96
N SER A 4 29.29 -11.65 30.77
CA SER A 4 29.18 -10.32 30.19
C SER A 4 27.70 -10.03 29.91
N LYS A 5 27.07 -9.24 30.78
CA LYS A 5 25.82 -8.54 30.46
C LYS A 5 26.15 -7.56 29.33
N PHE A 6 25.77 -7.90 28.10
CA PHE A 6 25.67 -6.92 27.03
C PHE A 6 24.42 -6.09 27.31
N PRO A 7 24.51 -4.79 27.64
CA PRO A 7 23.34 -3.95 27.70
C PRO A 7 22.88 -3.70 26.26
N THR A 8 21.69 -4.21 25.94
CA THR A 8 20.93 -3.96 24.72
C THR A 8 20.59 -2.47 24.63
N LEU A 9 21.49 -1.65 24.09
CA LEU A 9 21.22 -0.24 23.83
C LEU A 9 21.90 0.22 22.55
N LEU A 10 21.24 0.08 21.40
CA LEU A 10 21.39 1.08 20.33
C LEU A 10 20.29 1.01 19.25
N ASN A 11 19.07 1.51 19.55
CA ASN A 11 18.07 1.86 18.53
C ASN A 11 17.69 3.34 18.62
N ARG A 12 18.68 4.24 18.67
CA ARG A 12 18.45 5.69 18.65
C ARG A 12 18.90 6.24 17.31
N SER A 13 18.00 6.27 16.31
CA SER A 13 18.25 7.09 15.13
C SER A 13 18.27 8.57 15.54
N LYS A 14 19.11 9.39 14.90
CA LYS A 14 19.23 10.83 15.20
C LYS A 14 17.90 11.60 15.13
N VAL A 15 16.88 11.02 14.49
CA VAL A 15 15.54 11.60 14.31
C VAL A 15 14.46 10.92 15.18
N GLY A 16 14.84 10.04 16.12
CA GLY A 16 13.89 9.38 17.02
C GLY A 16 12.97 8.35 16.35
N LEU A 17 13.19 8.04 15.07
CA LEU A 17 12.45 7.01 14.35
C LEU A 17 13.09 5.64 14.59
N GLU A 18 12.29 4.67 14.96
CA GLU A 18 12.75 3.31 15.15
C GLU A 18 13.24 2.73 13.79
N PRO A 19 14.40 2.02 13.74
CA PRO A 19 14.98 1.52 12.49
C PRO A 19 14.05 0.68 11.63
N VAL A 20 13.21 -0.18 12.21
CA VAL A 20 12.19 -0.95 11.47
C VAL A 20 11.15 -0.03 10.84
N HIS A 21 10.75 1.08 11.49
CA HIS A 21 9.87 2.07 10.88
C HIS A 21 10.50 2.72 9.63
N ILE A 22 11.79 3.04 9.68
CA ILE A 22 12.54 3.58 8.54
C ILE A 22 12.64 2.55 7.42
N ALA A 23 13.03 1.31 7.76
CA ALA A 23 13.18 0.22 6.80
C ALA A 23 11.85 -0.13 6.11
N GLN A 24 10.74 -0.16 6.82
CA GLN A 24 9.46 -0.45 6.20
C GLN A 24 9.01 0.65 5.23
N ARG A 25 9.32 1.92 5.50
CA ARG A 25 9.08 3.01 4.55
C ARG A 25 10.02 2.93 3.35
N SER A 26 11.28 2.53 3.54
CA SER A 26 12.22 2.37 2.44
C SER A 26 11.83 1.24 1.48
N VAL A 27 11.19 0.16 1.98
CA VAL A 27 10.63 -0.89 1.12
C VAL A 27 9.58 -0.32 0.16
N ILE A 28 8.72 0.58 0.62
CA ILE A 28 7.71 1.23 -0.25
C ILE A 28 8.39 2.10 -1.32
N LEU A 29 9.49 2.79 -0.97
CA LEU A 29 10.26 3.58 -1.93
C LEU A 29 10.93 2.72 -3.02
N GLY A 30 11.16 1.43 -2.74
CA GLY A 30 11.66 0.46 -3.73
C GLY A 30 10.60 -0.07 -4.69
N HIS A 31 9.32 0.27 -4.53
CA HIS A 31 8.24 -0.17 -5.42
C HIS A 31 8.12 0.74 -6.65
N SER A 32 7.67 0.16 -7.78
CA SER A 32 7.39 0.94 -9.00
C SER A 32 6.28 1.96 -8.75
N LEU A 33 6.57 3.23 -9.08
CA LEU A 33 5.57 4.30 -9.02
C LEU A 33 4.41 4.00 -9.95
N GLU A 34 4.69 3.65 -11.21
CA GLU A 34 3.67 3.47 -12.25
C GLU A 34 3.00 2.10 -12.19
N GLY A 35 3.76 1.04 -11.92
CA GLY A 35 3.24 -0.32 -11.93
C GLY A 35 2.60 -0.76 -10.62
N ARG A 36 2.73 0.01 -9.53
CA ARG A 36 2.24 -0.41 -8.21
C ARG A 36 1.68 0.72 -7.35
N LEU A 37 2.45 1.77 -7.08
CA LEU A 37 2.02 2.80 -6.13
C LEU A 37 0.85 3.63 -6.66
N ARG A 38 0.96 4.15 -7.89
CA ARG A 38 -0.10 4.93 -8.56
C ARG A 38 -1.38 4.10 -8.80
N PRO A 39 -1.32 2.85 -9.31
CA PRO A 39 -2.50 1.98 -9.45
C PRO A 39 -3.23 1.74 -8.13
N ARG A 40 -2.49 1.48 -7.05
CA ARG A 40 -3.08 1.28 -5.71
C ARG A 40 -3.68 2.57 -5.16
N TYR A 41 -3.06 3.73 -5.42
CA TYR A 41 -3.64 5.02 -5.07
C TYR A 41 -4.97 5.25 -5.77
N TYR A 42 -5.05 5.01 -7.09
CA TYR A 42 -6.28 5.18 -7.85
C TYR A 42 -7.39 4.22 -7.41
N ALA A 43 -7.11 2.94 -7.25
CA ALA A 43 -8.09 1.98 -6.73
C ALA A 43 -8.60 2.41 -5.35
N MET A 44 -7.70 2.83 -4.46
CA MET A 44 -8.09 3.28 -3.12
C MET A 44 -8.92 4.58 -3.14
N LYS A 45 -8.57 5.53 -4.01
CA LYS A 45 -9.33 6.78 -4.20
C LYS A 45 -10.74 6.48 -4.73
N PHE A 46 -10.85 5.65 -5.77
CA PHE A 46 -12.12 5.20 -6.32
C PHE A 46 -13.01 4.54 -5.25
N LEU A 47 -12.45 3.62 -4.46
CA LEU A 47 -13.21 2.94 -3.41
C LEU A 47 -13.67 3.89 -2.30
N LYS A 48 -12.87 4.91 -1.94
CA LYS A 48 -13.24 5.95 -0.98
C LYS A 48 -14.40 6.79 -1.49
N GLU A 49 -14.27 7.32 -2.71
CA GLU A 49 -15.26 8.22 -3.31
C GLU A 49 -16.60 7.53 -3.56
N ASN A 50 -16.59 6.22 -3.83
CA ASN A 50 -17.80 5.43 -4.02
C ASN A 50 -18.35 4.81 -2.73
N GLY A 51 -17.79 5.15 -1.55
CA GLY A 51 -18.27 4.62 -0.26
C GLY A 51 -18.10 3.10 -0.09
N LEU A 52 -17.19 2.49 -0.86
CA LEU A 52 -16.98 1.04 -0.88
C LEU A 52 -16.00 0.56 0.21
N LEU A 53 -15.35 1.46 0.95
CA LEU A 53 -14.50 1.11 2.07
C LEU A 53 -15.25 1.16 3.40
N LYS A 54 -15.32 0.02 4.08
CA LYS A 54 -15.90 -0.09 5.44
C LYS A 54 -15.04 0.56 6.53
N ARG A 55 -13.74 0.75 6.28
CA ARG A 55 -12.77 1.32 7.24
C ARG A 55 -11.77 2.18 6.50
N ASP A 56 -11.40 3.31 7.12
CA ASP A 56 -10.33 4.16 6.60
C ASP A 56 -8.98 3.45 6.78
N SER A 57 -8.57 2.72 5.73
CA SER A 57 -7.26 2.10 5.66
C SER A 57 -6.24 3.19 5.38
N SER A 58 -5.09 3.17 6.04
CA SER A 58 -4.02 4.11 5.72
C SER A 58 -3.38 3.75 4.38
N TYR A 59 -2.95 4.75 3.60
CA TYR A 59 -2.18 4.53 2.37
C TYR A 59 -0.91 3.72 2.63
N TYR A 60 -0.28 3.91 3.79
CA TYR A 60 0.89 3.13 4.21
C TYR A 60 0.57 1.62 4.28
N THR A 61 -0.55 1.26 4.93
CA THR A 61 -1.00 -0.13 5.00
C THR A 61 -1.24 -0.68 3.60
N VAL A 62 -1.94 0.07 2.75
CA VAL A 62 -2.26 -0.32 1.37
C VAL A 62 -1.03 -0.54 0.51
N PHE A 63 -0.01 0.32 0.61
CA PHE A 63 1.21 0.20 -0.19
C PHE A 63 2.12 -0.94 0.28
N LYS A 64 2.06 -1.30 1.56
CA LYS A 64 2.87 -2.40 2.12
C LYS A 64 2.36 -3.80 1.75
N GLU A 65 1.07 -3.95 1.41
CA GLU A 65 0.51 -5.27 1.04
C GLU A 65 1.23 -5.91 -0.16
N SER A 66 1.31 -7.24 -0.21
CA SER A 66 1.69 -7.93 -1.45
C SER A 66 0.62 -7.75 -2.53
N ASP A 67 0.93 -8.00 -3.80
CA ASP A 67 -0.04 -7.81 -4.89
C ASP A 67 -1.27 -8.71 -4.73
N MET A 68 -1.05 -9.97 -4.34
CA MET A 68 -2.12 -10.91 -4.03
C MET A 68 -2.98 -10.47 -2.84
N ALA A 69 -2.34 -10.00 -1.76
CA ALA A 69 -3.06 -9.55 -0.57
C ALA A 69 -3.86 -8.27 -0.85
N PHE A 70 -3.30 -7.34 -1.64
CA PHE A 70 -3.98 -6.13 -2.05
C PHE A 70 -5.25 -6.45 -2.85
N LYS A 71 -5.16 -7.29 -3.89
CA LYS A 71 -6.34 -7.68 -4.69
C LYS A 71 -7.42 -8.35 -3.85
N LYS A 72 -7.04 -9.30 -2.99
CA LYS A 72 -7.97 -10.02 -2.12
C LYS A 72 -8.70 -9.08 -1.15
N LYS A 73 -8.02 -8.07 -0.61
CA LYS A 73 -8.56 -7.15 0.40
C LYS A 73 -9.35 -5.99 -0.19
N PHE A 74 -8.90 -5.42 -1.31
CA PHE A 74 -9.40 -4.14 -1.81
C PHE A 74 -10.04 -4.21 -3.19
N ILE A 75 -9.86 -5.29 -3.96
CA ILE A 75 -10.40 -5.38 -5.33
C ILE A 75 -11.54 -6.41 -5.37
N HIS A 76 -11.25 -7.66 -5.04
CA HIS A 76 -12.20 -8.77 -5.15
C HIS A 76 -13.50 -8.62 -4.34
N PRO A 77 -13.52 -7.98 -3.16
CA PRO A 77 -14.76 -7.80 -2.41
C PRO A 77 -15.79 -6.90 -3.11
N HIS A 78 -15.40 -6.16 -4.15
CA HIS A 78 -16.24 -5.18 -4.81
C HIS A 78 -16.63 -5.57 -6.23
N LYS A 79 -16.49 -6.85 -6.61
CA LYS A 79 -16.80 -7.33 -7.99
C LYS A 79 -18.23 -7.04 -8.42
N GLU A 80 -19.20 -7.10 -7.51
CA GLU A 80 -20.60 -6.81 -7.83
C GLU A 80 -20.88 -5.30 -7.91
N ALA A 81 -20.39 -4.54 -6.93
CA ALA A 81 -20.64 -3.10 -6.85
C ALA A 81 -19.79 -2.26 -7.83
N ALA A 82 -18.62 -2.76 -8.23
CA ALA A 82 -17.70 -2.12 -9.17
C ALA A 82 -17.10 -3.15 -10.14
N PRO A 83 -17.87 -3.64 -11.12
CA PRO A 83 -17.46 -4.74 -12.02
C PRO A 83 -16.19 -4.45 -12.83
N HIS A 84 -15.89 -3.17 -13.09
CA HIS A 84 -14.72 -2.77 -13.87
C HIS A 84 -13.45 -2.57 -13.03
N LEU A 85 -13.55 -2.54 -11.70
CA LEU A 85 -12.44 -2.19 -10.80
C LEU A 85 -11.20 -3.05 -11.01
N GLU A 86 -11.38 -4.37 -11.13
CA GLU A 86 -10.25 -5.29 -11.31
C GLU A 86 -9.56 -5.08 -12.66
N LYS A 87 -10.34 -4.91 -13.72
CA LYS A 87 -9.82 -4.65 -15.07
C LYS A 87 -9.08 -3.31 -15.14
N ASP A 88 -9.65 -2.27 -14.55
CA ASP A 88 -9.04 -0.94 -14.51
C ASP A 88 -7.76 -0.91 -13.67
N TYR A 89 -7.76 -1.61 -12.53
CA TYR A 89 -6.54 -1.77 -11.73
C TYR A 89 -5.43 -2.50 -12.51
N ASP A 90 -5.77 -3.58 -13.21
CA ASP A 90 -4.81 -4.35 -14.00
C ASP A 90 -4.26 -3.57 -15.20
N ALA A 91 -5.07 -2.74 -15.85
CA ALA A 91 -4.63 -1.81 -16.88
C ALA A 91 -3.69 -0.73 -16.30
N ALA A 92 -4.05 -0.14 -15.14
CA ALA A 92 -3.19 0.81 -14.45
C ALA A 92 -1.82 0.22 -14.08
N CYS A 93 -1.77 -1.05 -13.65
CA CYS A 93 -0.52 -1.74 -13.33
C CYS A 93 0.41 -1.90 -14.55
N LYS A 94 -0.12 -1.80 -15.77
CA LYS A 94 0.63 -1.81 -17.03
C LYS A 94 1.02 -0.41 -17.52
N GLY A 95 0.69 0.63 -16.75
CA GLY A 95 0.94 2.03 -17.13
C GLY A 95 -0.15 2.66 -18.00
N GLU A 96 -1.25 1.94 -18.26
CA GLU A 96 -2.39 2.48 -19.01
C GLU A 96 -3.24 3.39 -18.11
N VAL A 97 -3.90 4.41 -18.68
CA VAL A 97 -4.82 5.27 -17.92
C VAL A 97 -6.23 4.67 -17.99
N PRO A 98 -6.78 4.10 -16.90
CA PRO A 98 -8.07 3.44 -16.98
C PRO A 98 -9.20 4.44 -17.05
N THR A 99 -10.23 4.09 -17.82
CA THR A 99 -11.39 4.93 -18.09
C THR A 99 -12.12 5.40 -16.82
N ASN A 100 -12.27 4.54 -15.82
CA ASN A 100 -13.01 4.84 -14.59
C ASN A 100 -12.16 5.46 -13.46
N PHE A 101 -10.84 5.57 -13.66
CA PHE A 101 -9.94 6.28 -12.74
C PHE A 101 -9.66 7.72 -13.18
N ARG A 102 -10.53 8.29 -14.02
CA ARG A 102 -10.53 9.73 -14.32
C ARG A 102 -11.17 10.48 -13.16
N PHE A 103 -10.34 10.89 -12.22
CA PHE A 103 -10.74 11.79 -11.15
C PHE A 103 -10.71 13.23 -11.70
N THR A 104 -11.86 13.88 -11.77
CA THR A 104 -11.99 15.31 -12.09
C THR A 104 -11.56 16.20 -10.93
#